data_AF-A0A427BUL5-F1
#
_entry.id   AF-A0A427BUL5-F1
#
_cell.length_a   1.000
_cell.length_b   1.000
_cell.length_c   1.000
_cell.angle_alpha   90.00
_cell.angle_beta   90.00
_cell.angle_gamma   90.00
#
_symmetry.space_group_name_H-M   'P 1'
#
loop_
_entity.id
_entity.type
_entity.pdbx_description
1 polymer ?
#
loop_
_entity_poly.entity_id
_entity_poly.type
_entity_poly.pdbx_seq_one_letter_code
_entity_poly.pdbx_strand_id
1 'polypeptide(L)'
;MESLANAMEKLIRRVLVQSGKCPECSEPLYSWRAKNKDGSERCKPTCMSCGYKALRVKEDIQTERIYNDSLKARALSFFQNGSVLTDKTLFKCKMENYHVVDQETKIALEKAKSYTNEVLLNHPAHFILSGKS
;
A
#
# COMPACT_ATOMS: atom_id res chain seq x y z
N MET A 1 -16.35 20.60 47.23
CA MET A 1 -16.80 20.68 45.83
C MET A 1 -15.89 19.79 45.00
N GLU A 2 -16.39 18.70 44.42
CA GLU A 2 -15.60 17.98 43.42
C GLU A 2 -15.41 18.92 42.22
N SER A 3 -14.17 19.09 41.76
CA SER A 3 -13.90 19.90 40.58
C SER A 3 -14.58 19.27 39.36
N LEU A 4 -15.02 20.11 38.42
CA LEU A 4 -15.62 19.66 37.17
C LEU A 4 -14.72 18.65 36.45
N ALA A 5 -13.40 18.85 36.52
CA ALA A 5 -12.38 17.95 35.98
C ALA A 5 -12.46 16.54 36.57
N ASN A 6 -12.61 16.42 37.89
CA ASN A 6 -12.69 15.12 38.56
C ASN A 6 -13.99 14.38 38.20
N ALA A 7 -15.09 15.10 38.03
CA ALA A 7 -16.36 14.52 37.59
C ALA A 7 -16.28 14.02 36.14
N MET A 8 -15.64 14.78 35.25
CA MET A 8 -15.42 14.39 33.86
C MET A 8 -14.49 13.17 33.74
N GLU A 9 -13.42 13.11 34.54
CA GLU A 9 -12.50 11.97 34.52
C GLU A 9 -13.17 10.66 34.96
N LYS A 10 -14.02 10.71 35.99
CA LYS A 10 -14.83 9.57 36.44
C LYS A 10 -15.77 9.08 35.32
N LEU A 11 -16.39 10.00 34.58
CA LEU A 11 -17.25 9.66 33.45
C LEU A 11 -16.46 9.02 32.29
N ILE A 12 -15.30 9.60 31.95
CA ILE A 12 -14.41 9.09 30.90
C ILE A 12 -13.98 7.65 31.20
N ARG A 13 -13.54 7.36 32.43
CA ARG A 13 -13.11 5.99 32.82
C ARG A 13 -14.23 4.96 32.81
N ARG A 14 -15.48 5.38 33.05
CA ARG A 14 -16.65 4.50 32.98
C ARG A 14 -16.98 4.12 31.54
N VAL A 15 -16.83 5.05 30.61
CA VAL A 15 -17.34 4.93 29.23
C VAL A 15 -16.26 4.49 28.24
N LEU A 16 -15.01 4.89 28.46
CA LEU A 16 -13.88 4.65 27.57
C LEU A 16 -12.82 3.73 28.19
N VAL A 17 -12.08 3.02 27.36
CA VAL A 17 -10.97 2.14 27.74
C VAL A 17 -9.71 2.52 26.95
N GLN A 18 -8.56 2.50 27.62
CA GLN A 18 -7.28 2.76 26.96
C GLN A 18 -6.89 1.60 26.03
N SER A 19 -6.60 1.93 24.78
CA SER A 19 -6.32 1.01 23.67
C SER A 19 -4.96 1.32 23.02
N GLY A 20 -3.91 1.40 23.83
CA GLY A 20 -2.54 1.68 23.37
C GLY A 20 -2.17 3.16 23.40
N LYS A 21 -1.04 3.49 22.74
CA LYS A 21 -0.48 4.86 22.67
C LYS A 21 -0.67 5.47 21.28
N CYS A 22 -0.87 6.77 21.24
CA CYS A 22 -1.00 7.54 20.01
C CYS A 22 0.37 7.64 19.31
N PRO A 23 0.45 7.36 17.99
CA PRO A 23 1.72 7.45 17.26
C PRO A 23 2.21 8.89 17.04
N GLU A 24 1.33 9.90 17.13
CA GLU A 24 1.69 11.30 16.91
C GLU A 24 2.21 11.98 18.18
N CYS A 25 1.59 11.73 19.34
CA CYS A 25 1.92 12.44 20.58
C CYS A 25 2.22 11.51 21.77
N SER A 26 2.26 10.19 21.57
CA SER A 26 2.49 9.17 22.62
C SER A 26 1.46 9.11 23.76
N GLU A 27 0.44 9.96 23.74
CA GLU A 27 -0.67 9.96 24.70
C GLU A 27 -1.60 8.74 24.55
N PRO A 28 -2.38 8.36 25.57
CA PRO A 28 -3.27 7.20 25.49
C PRO A 28 -4.35 7.35 24.41
N LEU A 29 -4.58 6.27 23.66
CA LEU A 29 -5.74 6.14 22.77
C LEU A 29 -6.93 5.60 23.55
N TYR A 30 -8.12 6.11 23.28
CA TYR A 30 -9.35 5.69 23.95
C TYR A 30 -10.34 5.06 22.97
N SER A 31 -10.92 3.93 23.34
CA SER A 31 -12.03 3.25 22.64
C SER A 31 -13.27 3.19 23.54
N TRP A 32 -14.45 2.97 22.97
CA TRP A 32 -15.67 2.79 23.75
C TRP A 32 -15.69 1.41 24.41
N ARG A 33 -16.05 1.38 25.70
CA ARG A 33 -16.29 0.11 26.39
C ARG A 33 -17.50 -0.64 25.82
N ALA A 34 -18.52 0.11 25.39
CA ALA A 34 -19.72 -0.44 24.79
C ALA A 34 -19.52 -0.72 23.29
N LYS A 35 -19.83 -1.95 22.89
CA LYS A 35 -19.82 -2.39 21.49
C LYS A 35 -21.17 -2.13 20.82
N ASN A 36 -21.20 -2.17 19.49
CA ASN A 36 -22.45 -2.15 18.72
C ASN A 36 -23.27 -3.42 18.97
N LYS A 37 -24.54 -3.41 18.55
CA LYS A 37 -25.44 -4.58 18.65
C LYS A 37 -24.85 -5.84 18.00
N ASP A 38 -24.07 -5.66 16.94
CA ASP A 38 -23.42 -6.74 16.18
C ASP A 38 -22.07 -7.17 16.78
N GLY A 39 -21.70 -6.68 17.97
CA GLY A 39 -20.45 -7.02 18.65
C GLY A 39 -19.21 -6.33 18.07
N SER A 40 -19.35 -5.49 17.05
CA SER A 40 -18.27 -4.65 16.51
C SER A 40 -17.98 -3.44 17.42
N GLU A 41 -16.74 -2.95 17.40
CA GLU A 41 -16.34 -1.74 18.12
C GLU A 41 -17.14 -0.53 17.62
N ARG A 42 -17.66 0.29 18.56
CA ARG A 42 -18.50 1.46 18.22
C ARG A 42 -17.74 2.52 17.42
N CYS A 43 -16.48 2.76 17.78
CA CYS A 43 -15.57 3.55 16.97
C CYS A 43 -14.13 3.07 17.17
N LYS A 44 -13.24 3.44 16.24
CA LYS A 44 -11.82 3.15 16.39
C LYS A 44 -11.18 4.02 17.49
N PRO A 45 -10.06 3.57 18.08
CA PRO A 45 -9.38 4.32 19.13
C PRO A 45 -9.01 5.73 18.67
N THR A 46 -9.25 6.71 19.55
CA THR A 46 -9.01 8.13 19.29
C THR A 46 -8.13 8.73 20.38
N CYS A 47 -7.20 9.61 20.01
CA CYS A 47 -6.43 10.40 20.96
C CYS A 47 -7.22 11.64 21.35
N MET A 48 -7.44 11.85 22.66
CA MET A 48 -8.15 13.03 23.16
C MET A 48 -7.29 14.31 23.14
N SER A 49 -5.96 14.17 23.06
CA SER A 49 -5.00 15.28 23.09
C SER A 49 -4.79 15.91 21.70
N CYS A 50 -4.51 15.11 20.68
CA CYS A 50 -4.28 15.60 19.31
C CYS A 50 -5.41 15.30 18.31
N GLY A 51 -6.43 14.53 18.71
CA GLY A 51 -7.54 14.17 17.83
C GLY A 51 -7.23 13.05 16.83
N TYR A 52 -6.05 12.41 16.90
CA TYR A 52 -5.69 11.28 16.04
C TYR A 52 -6.75 10.17 16.08
N LYS A 53 -7.22 9.75 14.90
CA LYS A 53 -8.16 8.62 14.72
C LYS A 53 -7.47 7.54 13.91
N ALA A 54 -7.46 6.31 14.41
CA ALA A 54 -6.85 5.17 13.68
C ALA A 54 -7.51 4.85 12.31
N LEU A 55 -8.68 5.44 12.00
CA LEU A 55 -9.29 5.40 10.66
C LEU A 55 -8.47 6.17 9.62
N ARG A 56 -7.89 7.32 10.00
CA ARG A 56 -7.12 8.19 9.09
C ARG A 56 -5.95 7.43 8.46
N VAL A 57 -5.20 6.67 9.26
CA VAL A 57 -4.08 5.85 8.76
C VAL A 57 -4.56 4.74 7.81
N LYS A 58 -5.73 4.13 8.05
CA LYS A 58 -6.26 3.12 7.13
C LYS A 58 -6.77 3.73 5.83
N GLU A 59 -7.43 4.88 5.92
CA GLU A 59 -7.91 5.65 4.77
C GLU A 59 -6.74 6.16 3.93
N ASP A 60 -5.68 6.66 4.55
CA ASP A 60 -4.46 7.13 3.87
C ASP A 60 -3.77 5.97 3.13
N ILE A 61 -3.59 4.81 3.80
CA ILE A 61 -3.02 3.61 3.17
C ILE A 61 -3.91 3.11 2.02
N GLN A 62 -5.22 3.13 2.19
CA GLN A 62 -6.16 2.71 1.15
C GLN A 62 -6.16 3.69 -0.03
N THR A 63 -6.06 4.98 0.23
CA THR A 63 -6.00 6.04 -0.79
C THR A 63 -4.72 5.93 -1.61
N GLU A 64 -3.58 5.73 -0.95
CA GLU A 64 -2.29 5.53 -1.63
C GLU A 64 -2.31 4.28 -2.53
N ARG A 65 -2.90 3.17 -2.04
CA ARG A 65 -3.07 1.95 -2.85
C ARG A 65 -3.94 2.21 -4.08
N ILE A 66 -5.12 2.82 -3.91
CA ILE A 66 -6.03 3.13 -5.01
C ILE A 66 -5.35 4.05 -6.04
N TYR A 67 -4.60 5.04 -5.57
CA TYR A 67 -3.85 5.94 -6.43
C TYR A 67 -2.79 5.20 -7.27
N ASN A 68 -1.97 4.37 -6.63
CA ASN A 68 -0.94 3.58 -7.31
C ASN A 68 -1.54 2.57 -8.29
N ASP A 69 -2.64 1.93 -7.93
CA ASP A 69 -3.36 1.01 -8.81
C ASP A 69 -3.95 1.74 -10.03
N SER A 70 -4.47 2.96 -9.84
CA SER A 70 -4.97 3.80 -10.93
C SER A 70 -3.85 4.21 -11.90
N LEU A 71 -2.69 4.63 -11.36
CA LEU A 71 -1.52 4.96 -12.18
C LEU A 71 -1.06 3.75 -13.00
N LYS A 72 -0.97 2.58 -12.36
CA LYS A 72 -0.59 1.33 -13.04
C LYS A 72 -1.58 0.97 -14.14
N ALA A 73 -2.89 1.05 -13.86
CA ALA A 73 -3.93 0.75 -14.84
C ALA A 73 -3.87 1.71 -16.04
N ARG A 74 -3.61 3.00 -15.80
CA ARG A 74 -3.43 4.01 -16.85
C ARG A 74 -2.22 3.70 -17.73
N ALA A 75 -1.08 3.38 -17.11
CA ALA A 75 0.15 3.03 -17.84
C ALA A 75 -0.05 1.78 -18.71
N LEU A 76 -0.69 0.74 -18.16
CA LEU A 76 -1.02 -0.49 -18.90
C LEU A 76 -1.99 -0.22 -20.06
N SER A 77 -3.04 0.57 -19.84
CA SER A 77 -4.01 0.92 -20.89
C SER A 77 -3.35 1.71 -22.02
N PHE A 78 -2.48 2.66 -21.69
CA PHE A 78 -1.69 3.38 -22.69
C PHE A 78 -0.77 2.43 -23.47
N PHE A 79 -0.07 1.52 -22.78
CA PHE A 79 0.80 0.56 -23.44
C PHE A 79 0.03 -0.41 -24.35
N GLN A 80 -1.17 -0.84 -23.99
CA GLN A 80 -1.96 -1.81 -24.76
C GLN A 80 -2.74 -1.19 -25.93
N ASN A 81 -3.27 0.02 -25.74
CA ASN A 81 -4.21 0.63 -26.68
C ASN A 81 -3.65 1.88 -27.38
N GLY A 82 -2.65 2.53 -26.79
CA GLY A 82 -2.05 3.76 -27.31
C GLY A 82 -0.62 3.60 -27.84
N SER A 83 0.01 2.43 -27.66
CA SER A 83 1.35 2.18 -28.20
C SER A 83 1.31 1.80 -29.68
N VAL A 84 2.45 1.97 -30.35
CA VAL A 84 2.65 1.63 -31.76
C VAL A 84 2.69 0.11 -31.99
N LEU A 85 2.62 -0.71 -30.94
CA LEU A 85 2.65 -2.16 -31.05
C LEU A 85 1.33 -2.67 -31.63
N THR A 86 1.38 -3.11 -32.88
CA THR A 86 0.21 -3.64 -33.61
C THR A 86 -0.13 -5.06 -33.18
N ASP A 87 0.87 -5.86 -32.79
CA ASP A 87 0.66 -7.24 -32.37
C ASP A 87 0.34 -7.33 -30.87
N LYS A 88 -0.93 -7.58 -30.57
CA LYS A 88 -1.43 -7.71 -29.20
C LYS A 88 -0.98 -9.00 -28.51
N THR A 89 -0.48 -10.00 -29.24
CA THR A 89 -0.02 -11.24 -28.64
C THR A 89 1.26 -11.03 -27.82
N LEU A 90 2.07 -10.03 -28.18
CA LEU A 90 3.27 -9.64 -27.45
C LEU A 90 2.97 -9.22 -26.00
N PHE A 91 1.79 -8.67 -25.70
CA PHE A 91 1.40 -8.35 -24.32
C PHE A 91 1.19 -9.60 -23.44
N LYS A 92 1.05 -10.78 -24.04
CA LYS A 92 0.97 -12.06 -23.32
C LYS A 92 2.35 -12.66 -23.06
N CYS A 93 3.39 -12.17 -23.73
CA CYS A 93 4.77 -12.60 -23.50
C CYS A 93 5.27 -11.99 -22.19
N LYS A 94 5.70 -12.85 -21.27
CA LYS A 94 6.19 -12.53 -19.93
C LYS A 94 7.55 -13.21 -19.74
N MET A 95 8.34 -12.71 -18.80
CA MET A 95 9.58 -13.41 -18.42
C MET A 95 9.31 -14.81 -17.83
N GLU A 96 8.11 -15.02 -17.26
CA GLU A 96 7.68 -16.30 -16.68
C GLU A 96 7.36 -17.37 -17.72
N ASN A 97 6.86 -16.97 -18.90
CA ASN A 97 6.52 -17.89 -19.99
C ASN A 97 7.56 -17.89 -21.12
N TYR A 98 8.72 -17.29 -20.88
CA TYR A 98 9.83 -17.31 -21.81
C TYR A 98 10.41 -18.73 -21.91
N HIS A 99 10.48 -19.24 -23.13
CA HIS A 99 10.98 -20.59 -23.38
C HIS A 99 12.51 -20.57 -23.55
N VAL A 100 13.21 -21.26 -22.65
CA VAL A 100 14.66 -21.42 -22.71
C VAL A 100 14.97 -22.69 -23.48
N VAL A 101 15.63 -22.53 -24.63
CA VAL A 101 15.93 -23.63 -25.57
C VAL A 101 17.42 -24.00 -25.52
N ASP A 102 18.27 -23.02 -25.23
CA ASP A 102 19.72 -23.14 -25.27
C ASP A 102 20.39 -22.24 -24.22
N GLN A 103 21.71 -22.26 -24.18
CA GLN A 103 22.47 -21.47 -23.24
C GLN A 103 22.39 -19.96 -23.54
N GLU A 104 22.29 -19.57 -24.81
CA GLU A 104 22.18 -18.16 -25.21
C GLU A 104 20.84 -17.55 -24.75
N THR A 105 19.72 -18.25 -24.96
CA THR A 105 18.40 -17.83 -24.47
C THR A 105 18.33 -17.79 -22.95
N LYS A 106 19.02 -18.70 -22.25
CA LYS A 106 19.16 -18.64 -20.78
C LYS A 106 19.87 -17.37 -20.34
N ILE A 107 21.01 -17.05 -20.95
CA ILE A 107 21.81 -15.86 -20.64
C ILE A 107 20.99 -14.60 -20.94
N ALA A 108 20.29 -14.55 -22.08
CA ALA A 108 19.44 -13.42 -22.44
C ALA A 108 18.35 -13.17 -21.40
N LEU A 109 17.68 -14.22 -20.91
CA LEU A 109 16.66 -14.11 -19.86
C LEU A 109 17.26 -13.60 -18.54
N GLU A 110 18.40 -14.13 -18.12
CA GLU A 110 19.07 -13.69 -16.88
C GLU A 110 19.51 -12.23 -16.96
N LYS A 111 20.06 -11.79 -18.10
CA LYS A 111 20.44 -10.39 -18.32
C LYS A 111 19.23 -9.46 -18.36
N ALA A 112 18.13 -9.87 -19.00
CA ALA A 112 16.89 -9.09 -19.01
C ALA A 112 16.30 -8.93 -17.60
N LYS A 113 16.32 -9.98 -16.77
CA LYS A 113 15.91 -9.91 -15.35
C LYS A 113 16.78 -8.95 -14.56
N SER A 114 18.10 -9.06 -14.70
CA SER A 114 19.04 -8.16 -14.03
C SER A 114 18.81 -6.70 -14.43
N TYR A 115 18.64 -6.43 -15.72
CA TYR A 115 18.34 -5.09 -16.21
C TYR A 115 17.05 -4.53 -15.62
N THR A 116 15.99 -5.33 -15.57
CA THR A 116 14.70 -4.91 -15.01
C THR A 116 14.84 -4.53 -13.54
N ASN A 117 15.64 -5.27 -12.76
CA ASN A 117 15.92 -4.93 -11.37
C ASN A 117 16.66 -3.60 -11.23
N GLU A 118 17.67 -3.32 -12.08
CA GLU A 118 18.38 -2.03 -12.07
C GLU A 118 17.43 -0.85 -12.36
N VAL A 119 16.52 -1.01 -13.33
CA VAL A 119 15.50 0.01 -13.64
C VAL A 119 14.56 0.23 -12.46
N LEU A 120 14.12 -0.84 -11.78
CA LEU A 120 13.25 -0.73 -10.60
C LEU A 120 13.95 -0.04 -9.42
N LEU A 121 15.27 -0.16 -9.32
CA LEU A 121 16.09 0.52 -8.31
C LEU A 121 16.46 1.96 -8.71
N ASN A 122 15.93 2.48 -9.83
CA ASN A 122 16.26 3.80 -10.39
C ASN A 122 17.75 3.98 -10.73
N HIS A 123 18.45 2.90 -11.05
CA HIS A 123 19.81 3.00 -11.55
C HIS A 123 19.82 3.28 -13.06
N PRO A 124 20.70 4.16 -13.56
CA PRO A 124 20.85 4.39 -14.99
C PRO A 124 21.46 3.16 -15.65
N ALA A 125 20.62 2.35 -16.28
CA ALA A 125 21.05 1.15 -16.98
C ALA A 125 20.69 1.23 -18.47
N HIS A 126 21.60 0.76 -19.32
CA HIS A 126 21.38 0.58 -20.74
C HIS A 126 21.46 -0.92 -21.07
N PHE A 127 20.58 -1.40 -21.94
CA PHE A 127 20.50 -2.81 -22.30
C PHE A 127 20.29 -2.99 -23.79
N ILE A 128 21.09 -3.87 -24.39
CA ILE A 128 21.04 -4.22 -25.80
C ILE A 128 21.08 -5.74 -25.88
N LEU A 129 20.12 -6.32 -26.61
CA LEU A 129 20.14 -7.72 -27.02
C LEU A 129 20.51 -7.75 -28.50
N SER A 130 21.60 -8.45 -28.81
CA SER A 130 22.05 -8.69 -30.18
C SER A 130 22.17 -10.17 -30.42
N GLY A 131 21.67 -10.64 -31.57
CA GLY A 131 21.77 -12.02 -32.00
C GLY A 131 21.86 -12.09 -33.52
N LYS A 132 22.21 -13.26 -34.05
CA LYS A 132 22.14 -13.51 -35.49
C LYS A 132 20.66 -13.70 -35.87
N SER A 133 20.25 -13.08 -36.97
CA SER A 133 18.92 -13.22 -37.58
C SER A 133 18.76 -14.55 -38.29
#